data_AF-A0A293N2S4-F1
#
_entry.id   AF-A0A293N2S4-F1
#
_cell.length_a   1.000
_cell.length_b   1.000
_cell.length_c   1.000
_cell.angle_alpha   90.00
_cell.angle_beta   90.00
_cell.angle_gamma   90.00
#
_symmetry.space_group_name_H-M   'P 1'
#
loop_
_entity.id
_entity.type
_entity.pdbx_description
1 polymer ?
#
loop_
_entity_poly.entity_id
_entity_poly.type
_entity_poly.pdbx_seq_one_letter_code
_entity_poly.pdbx_strand_id
1 'polypeptide(L)'
;MRLMLNRPKSRGELRLNTADMHDYPLIDPKYFADERDIQLAVEASKFAMQVLATRAMKKHGIRLWTIPFPGCELEVMYSDAYFACLARQQTSSGLHYVGTCKMGSDNSAVVDPRLRVRGGVENLRVIDASVMPNVVSGNTMASVYMIAAKGADMILEDNGYCTRLRKGYGYMDALQ
;
A
#
# COMPACT_ATOMS: atom_id res chain seq x y z
N MET A 1 1.62 2.29 20.27
CA MET A 1 2.45 2.31 19.05
C MET A 1 1.66 1.61 17.96
N ARG A 2 1.29 2.30 16.88
CA ARG A 2 0.60 1.66 15.75
C ARG A 2 1.64 1.27 14.70
N LEU A 3 1.62 0.01 14.28
CA LEU A 3 2.55 -0.54 13.30
C LEU A 3 1.92 -0.51 11.90
N MET A 4 2.75 -0.35 10.88
CA MET A 4 2.36 -0.39 9.47
C MET A 4 3.09 -1.52 8.76
N LEU A 5 2.33 -2.41 8.11
CA LEU A 5 2.88 -3.44 7.25
C LEU A 5 3.06 -2.88 5.85
N ASN A 6 4.31 -2.68 5.43
CA ASN A 6 4.63 -2.05 4.14
C ASN A 6 4.54 -3.00 2.94
N ARG A 7 4.48 -4.32 3.16
CA ARG A 7 4.41 -5.33 2.08
C ARG A 7 3.45 -6.47 2.47
N PRO A 8 2.16 -6.16 2.70
CA PRO A 8 1.19 -7.16 3.11
C PRO A 8 1.02 -8.24 2.02
N LYS A 9 0.74 -9.46 2.47
CA LYS A 9 0.41 -10.62 1.62
C LYS A 9 -1.08 -10.74 1.38
N SER A 10 -1.90 -10.29 2.32
CA SER A 10 -3.35 -10.19 2.18
C SER A 10 -3.72 -9.35 0.96
N ARG A 11 -4.77 -9.76 0.25
CA ARG A 11 -5.30 -9.06 -0.93
C ARG A 11 -6.79 -8.87 -0.75
N GLY A 12 -7.21 -7.62 -0.80
CA GLY A 12 -8.62 -7.24 -0.79
C GLY A 12 -9.22 -7.18 -2.18
N GLU A 13 -10.48 -6.78 -2.24
CA GLU A 13 -11.21 -6.52 -3.46
C GLU A 13 -12.03 -5.23 -3.36
N LEU A 14 -12.26 -4.63 -4.52
CA LEU A 14 -13.17 -3.51 -4.71
C LEU A 14 -14.09 -3.88 -5.87
N ARG A 15 -15.40 -3.78 -5.66
CA ARG A 15 -16.41 -4.14 -6.66
C ARG A 15 -17.49 -3.06 -6.72
N LEU A 16 -18.09 -2.93 -7.90
CA LEU A 16 -19.34 -2.19 -8.02
C LEU A 16 -20.42 -2.91 -7.21
N ASN A 17 -21.23 -2.13 -6.49
CA ASN A 17 -22.40 -2.66 -5.79
C ASN A 17 -23.58 -2.84 -6.76
N THR A 18 -23.84 -1.82 -7.57
CA THR A 18 -24.88 -1.81 -8.59
C THR A 18 -24.35 -1.21 -9.90
N ALA A 19 -25.22 -1.04 -10.90
CA ALA A 19 -24.90 -0.34 -12.13
C ALA A 19 -24.98 1.20 -12.00
N ASP A 20 -25.50 1.73 -10.89
CA ASP A 20 -25.57 3.17 -10.65
C ASP A 20 -24.19 3.69 -10.19
N MET A 21 -23.67 4.71 -10.88
CA MET A 21 -22.38 5.33 -10.53
C MET A 21 -22.42 6.13 -9.23
N HIS A 22 -23.60 6.46 -8.72
CA HIS A 22 -23.77 7.19 -7.46
C HIS A 22 -23.79 6.26 -6.23
N ASP A 23 -23.95 4.96 -6.43
CA ASP A 23 -23.90 4.00 -5.34
C ASP A 23 -22.48 3.77 -4.84
N TYR A 24 -22.33 3.64 -3.51
CA TYR A 24 -21.05 3.32 -2.92
C TYR A 24 -20.56 1.94 -3.38
N PRO A 25 -19.26 1.79 -3.74
CA PRO A 25 -18.70 0.50 -4.09
C PRO A 25 -18.57 -0.39 -2.85
N LEU A 26 -18.53 -1.70 -3.07
CA LEU A 26 -18.17 -2.68 -2.06
C LEU A 26 -16.64 -2.72 -1.95
N ILE A 27 -16.13 -2.44 -0.75
CA ILE A 27 -14.69 -2.42 -0.47
C ILE A 27 -14.42 -3.39 0.68
N ASP A 28 -13.66 -4.44 0.39
CA ASP A 28 -13.18 -5.38 1.40
C ASP A 28 -11.65 -5.51 1.29
N PRO A 29 -10.87 -4.81 2.13
CA PRO A 29 -9.42 -4.92 2.13
C PRO A 29 -8.88 -6.29 2.55
N LYS A 30 -9.71 -7.14 3.19
CA LYS A 30 -9.33 -8.46 3.70
C LYS A 30 -8.08 -8.42 4.58
N TYR A 31 -8.02 -7.45 5.50
CA TYR A 31 -6.88 -7.31 6.41
C TYR A 31 -6.62 -8.62 7.17
N PHE A 32 -5.37 -9.07 7.15
CA PHE A 32 -4.93 -10.33 7.77
C PHE A 32 -5.62 -11.60 7.25
N ALA A 33 -6.20 -11.59 6.06
CA ALA A 33 -6.65 -12.82 5.41
C ALA A 33 -5.49 -13.80 5.15
N ASP A 34 -4.27 -13.28 5.04
CA ASP A 34 -3.04 -14.09 5.05
C ASP A 34 -2.40 -14.06 6.44
N GLU A 35 -2.28 -15.23 7.07
CA GLU A 35 -1.75 -15.37 8.44
C GLU A 35 -0.30 -14.87 8.58
N ARG A 36 0.46 -14.78 7.47
CA ARG A 36 1.82 -14.22 7.50
C ARG A 36 1.83 -12.74 7.87
N ASP A 37 0.76 -12.01 7.56
CA ASP A 37 0.66 -10.58 7.90
C ASP A 37 0.49 -10.38 9.41
N ILE A 38 -0.33 -11.23 10.07
CA ILE A 38 -0.51 -11.12 11.52
C ILE A 38 0.74 -11.59 12.27
N GLN A 39 1.41 -12.65 11.80
CA GLN A 39 2.70 -13.08 12.35
C GLN A 39 3.76 -11.98 12.23
N LEU A 40 3.83 -11.30 11.09
CA LEU A 40 4.73 -10.17 10.90
C LEU A 40 4.40 -8.99 11.84
N ALA A 41 3.12 -8.71 12.09
CA ALA A 41 2.70 -7.70 13.04
C ALA A 41 3.10 -8.04 14.49
N VAL A 42 3.02 -9.32 14.88
CA VAL A 42 3.48 -9.81 16.19
C VAL A 42 4.99 -9.60 16.34
N GLU A 43 5.78 -10.03 15.36
CA GLU A 43 7.25 -9.86 15.39
C GLU A 43 7.66 -8.39 15.39
N ALA A 44 6.99 -7.55 14.60
CA ALA A 44 7.20 -6.12 14.60
C ALA A 44 6.85 -5.48 15.96
N SER A 45 5.84 -6.00 16.67
CA SER A 45 5.47 -5.55 18.01
C SER A 45 6.54 -5.90 19.03
N LYS A 46 7.07 -7.13 19.01
CA LYS A 46 8.19 -7.55 19.85
C LYS A 46 9.43 -6.68 19.62
N PHE A 47 9.75 -6.41 18.35
CA PHE A 47 10.85 -5.52 18.00
C PHE A 47 10.64 -4.11 18.54
N ALA A 48 9.44 -3.55 18.39
CA ALA A 48 9.09 -2.25 18.95
C ALA A 48 9.28 -2.21 20.48
N MET A 49 8.93 -3.29 21.19
CA MET A 49 9.16 -3.40 22.64
C MET A 49 10.65 -3.37 22.99
N GLN A 50 11.50 -4.04 22.22
CA GLN A 50 12.95 -4.00 22.40
C GLN A 50 13.50 -2.57 22.20
N VAL A 51 13.02 -1.86 21.18
CA VAL A 51 13.39 -0.46 20.94
C VAL A 51 12.98 0.43 22.12
N LEU A 52 11.76 0.28 22.62
CA LEU A 52 11.27 1.02 23.80
C LEU A 52 12.06 0.70 25.07
N ALA A 53 12.63 -0.50 25.18
CA ALA A 53 13.44 -0.93 26.33
C ALA A 53 14.88 -0.40 26.31
N THR A 54 15.33 0.23 25.22
CA THR A 54 16.69 0.76 25.09
C THR A 54 17.00 1.87 26.10
N ARG A 55 18.29 2.06 26.42
CA ARG A 55 18.76 3.12 27.32
C ARG A 55 18.34 4.52 26.85
N ALA A 56 18.39 4.78 25.54
CA ALA A 56 18.00 6.05 24.95
C ALA A 56 16.53 6.38 25.26
N MET A 57 15.63 5.43 25.03
CA MET A 57 14.20 5.60 25.30
C MET A 57 13.92 5.75 26.80
N LYS A 58 14.54 4.90 27.63
CA LYS A 58 14.42 4.97 29.10
C LYS A 58 14.91 6.29 29.68
N LYS A 59 15.98 6.89 29.12
CA LYS A 59 16.50 8.19 29.55
C LYS A 59 15.47 9.31 29.41
N HIS A 60 14.55 9.20 28.44
CA HIS A 60 13.45 10.14 28.24
C HIS A 60 12.18 9.80 29.04
N GLY A 61 12.26 8.86 30.00
CA GLY A 61 11.13 8.51 30.86
C GLY A 61 10.03 7.72 30.16
N ILE A 62 10.31 7.15 28.98
CA ILE A 62 9.35 6.33 28.25
C ILE A 62 9.06 5.06 29.05
N ARG A 63 7.76 4.77 29.23
CA ARG A 63 7.26 3.59 29.95
C ARG A 63 6.33 2.80 29.07
N LEU A 64 6.34 1.48 29.29
CA LEU A 64 5.39 0.58 28.67
C LEU A 64 4.01 0.83 29.28
N TRP A 65 2.99 0.79 28.43
CA TRP A 65 1.60 0.87 28.87
C TRP A 65 1.26 -0.37 29.69
N THR A 66 0.54 -0.25 30.80
CA THR A 66 0.29 -1.40 31.71
C THR A 66 -1.17 -1.81 31.77
N ILE A 67 -2.03 -1.14 30.99
CA ILE A 67 -3.46 -1.44 30.92
C ILE A 67 -3.69 -2.25 29.64
N PRO A 68 -4.29 -3.46 29.71
CA PRO A 68 -4.64 -4.22 28.51
C PRO A 68 -5.49 -3.39 27.55
N PHE A 69 -5.31 -3.60 26.25
CA PHE A 69 -6.11 -2.92 25.24
C PHE A 69 -7.56 -3.47 25.25
N PRO A 70 -8.59 -2.61 25.07
CA PRO A 70 -9.97 -3.06 25.01
C PRO A 70 -10.19 -4.17 23.97
N GLY A 71 -10.81 -5.28 24.37
CA GLY A 71 -11.04 -6.46 23.54
C GLY A 71 -9.88 -7.48 23.53
N CYS A 72 -8.79 -7.23 24.27
CA CYS A 72 -7.65 -8.13 24.43
C CYS A 72 -7.34 -8.46 25.89
N GLU A 73 -8.31 -8.30 26.80
CA GLU A 73 -8.15 -8.47 28.24
C GLU A 73 -7.91 -9.93 28.66
N LEU A 74 -8.36 -10.88 27.84
CA LEU A 74 -8.21 -12.31 28.09
C LEU A 74 -6.81 -12.83 27.76
N GLU A 75 -6.04 -12.07 26.98
CA GLU A 75 -4.70 -12.47 26.57
C GLU A 75 -3.64 -12.00 27.58
N VAL A 76 -2.61 -12.83 27.79
CA VAL A 76 -1.49 -12.45 28.65
C VAL A 76 -0.79 -11.24 28.04
N MET A 77 -0.73 -10.13 28.78
CA MET A 77 -0.19 -8.86 28.28
C MET A 77 1.23 -9.04 27.69
N TYR A 78 1.45 -8.49 26.50
CA TYR A 78 2.70 -8.60 25.73
C TYR A 78 3.12 -10.02 25.30
N SER A 79 2.22 -11.01 25.39
CA SER A 79 2.40 -12.29 24.69
C SER A 79 2.15 -12.16 23.18
N ASP A 80 2.52 -13.19 22.43
CA ASP A 80 2.24 -13.30 20.99
C ASP A 80 0.75 -13.21 20.70
N ALA A 81 -0.07 -13.90 21.50
CA ALA A 81 -1.53 -13.88 21.39
C ALA A 81 -2.09 -12.47 21.67
N TYR A 82 -1.55 -11.77 22.68
CA TYR A 82 -1.91 -10.38 22.94
C TYR A 82 -1.53 -9.45 21.78
N PHE A 83 -0.32 -9.58 21.21
CA PHE A 83 0.07 -8.77 20.05
C PHE A 83 -0.78 -9.07 18.82
N ALA A 84 -1.16 -10.33 18.60
CA ALA A 84 -2.04 -10.71 17.51
C ALA A 84 -3.46 -10.14 17.72
N CYS A 85 -3.98 -10.16 18.95
CA CYS A 85 -5.24 -9.50 19.29
C CYS A 85 -5.14 -7.98 19.06
N LEU A 86 -4.09 -7.35 19.58
CA LEU A 86 -3.85 -5.92 19.45
C LEU A 86 -3.78 -5.47 18.00
N ALA A 87 -3.08 -6.23 17.16
CA ALA A 87 -2.98 -5.96 15.73
C ALA A 87 -4.36 -6.02 15.06
N ARG A 88 -5.22 -6.99 15.39
CA ARG A 88 -6.59 -7.07 14.85
C ARG A 88 -7.47 -5.90 15.34
N GLN A 89 -7.39 -5.54 16.62
CA GLN A 89 -8.22 -4.47 17.20
C GLN A 89 -7.81 -3.05 16.75
N GLN A 90 -6.52 -2.79 16.54
CA GLN A 90 -6.04 -1.46 16.15
C GLN A 90 -5.88 -1.26 14.64
N THR A 91 -6.15 -2.30 13.85
CA THR A 91 -5.94 -2.20 12.40
C THR A 91 -6.88 -1.18 11.79
N SER A 92 -6.29 -0.36 10.96
CA SER A 92 -6.98 0.64 10.15
C SER A 92 -6.12 0.94 8.94
N SER A 93 -6.75 1.47 7.91
CA SER A 93 -6.09 1.76 6.65
C SER A 93 -4.96 2.78 6.83
N GLY A 94 -3.84 2.53 6.13
CA GLY A 94 -2.78 3.52 5.91
C GLY A 94 -3.09 4.49 4.76
N LEU A 95 -4.27 4.39 4.15
CA LEU A 95 -4.72 5.20 3.01
C LEU A 95 -3.82 5.10 1.77
N HIS A 96 -3.15 3.95 1.60
CA HIS A 96 -2.29 3.62 0.48
C HIS A 96 -2.89 2.50 -0.37
N TYR A 97 -4.12 2.69 -0.86
CA TYR A 97 -4.79 1.71 -1.73
C TYR A 97 -4.14 1.67 -3.11
N VAL A 98 -3.91 0.45 -3.62
CA VAL A 98 -3.23 0.20 -4.90
C VAL A 98 -3.72 -1.12 -5.51
N GLY A 99 -3.34 -1.39 -6.77
CA GLY A 99 -3.37 -2.74 -7.34
C GLY A 99 -4.70 -3.25 -7.86
N THR A 100 -5.76 -2.44 -7.83
CA THR A 100 -7.09 -2.81 -8.37
C THR A 100 -7.10 -2.96 -9.90
N CYS A 101 -6.16 -2.34 -10.61
CA CYS A 101 -5.95 -2.47 -12.06
C CYS A 101 -4.51 -2.90 -12.36
N LYS A 102 -4.02 -3.93 -11.66
CA LYS A 102 -2.63 -4.40 -11.69
C LYS A 102 -2.00 -4.39 -13.09
N MET A 103 -0.84 -3.76 -13.21
CA MET A 103 0.04 -3.85 -14.37
C MET A 103 0.77 -5.20 -14.41
N GLY A 104 0.89 -5.80 -15.59
CA GLY A 104 1.69 -7.01 -15.77
C GLY A 104 1.46 -7.71 -17.09
N SER A 105 2.15 -8.84 -17.26
CA SER A 105 2.02 -9.74 -18.42
C SER A 105 1.28 -11.04 -18.09
N ASP A 106 1.01 -11.31 -16.80
CA ASP A 106 0.30 -12.50 -16.35
C ASP A 106 -1.23 -12.39 -16.50
N ASN A 107 -1.96 -13.50 -16.34
CA ASN A 107 -3.41 -13.53 -16.54
C ASN A 107 -4.22 -12.70 -15.53
N SER A 108 -3.63 -12.30 -14.40
CA SER A 108 -4.28 -11.43 -13.41
C SER A 108 -4.08 -9.93 -13.68
N ALA A 109 -3.28 -9.57 -14.68
CA ALA A 109 -3.04 -8.17 -15.02
C ALA A 109 -4.20 -7.55 -15.80
N VAL A 110 -4.59 -6.34 -15.42
CA VAL A 110 -5.62 -5.52 -16.07
C VAL A 110 -5.01 -4.61 -17.13
N VAL A 111 -3.82 -4.07 -16.88
CA VAL A 111 -3.07 -3.26 -17.85
C VAL A 111 -1.74 -3.93 -18.22
N ASP A 112 -1.29 -3.69 -19.45
CA ASP A 112 0.02 -4.14 -19.92
C ASP A 112 1.16 -3.23 -19.38
N PRO A 113 2.45 -3.56 -19.62
CA PRO A 113 3.58 -2.70 -19.23
C PRO A 113 3.61 -1.29 -19.86
N ARG A 114 2.73 -1.03 -20.84
CA ARG A 114 2.50 0.29 -21.46
C ARG A 114 1.28 1.01 -20.86
N LEU A 115 0.73 0.49 -19.76
CA LEU A 115 -0.46 0.97 -19.05
C LEU A 115 -1.76 0.90 -19.88
N ARG A 116 -1.77 0.12 -20.96
CA ARG A 116 -2.93 -0.06 -21.83
C ARG A 116 -3.84 -1.13 -21.26
N VAL A 117 -5.15 -0.87 -21.27
CA VAL A 117 -6.14 -1.85 -20.80
C VAL A 117 -6.11 -3.08 -21.70
N ARG A 118 -6.02 -4.26 -21.08
CA ARG A 118 -5.99 -5.55 -21.78
C ARG A 118 -7.41 -5.99 -22.16
N GLY A 119 -7.52 -7.02 -23.00
CA GLY A 119 -8.81 -7.60 -23.40
C GLY A 119 -9.43 -6.99 -24.66
N GLY A 120 -8.61 -6.39 -25.53
CA GLY A 120 -9.07 -5.85 -26.82
C GLY A 120 -9.64 -4.43 -26.77
N VAL A 121 -9.47 -3.73 -25.64
CA VAL A 121 -9.87 -2.33 -25.52
C VAL A 121 -8.78 -1.43 -26.11
N GLU A 122 -9.12 -0.69 -27.15
CA GLU A 122 -8.19 0.25 -27.80
C GLU A 122 -8.30 1.65 -27.19
N ASN A 123 -7.22 2.43 -27.32
CA ASN A 123 -7.17 3.85 -26.91
C ASN A 123 -7.54 4.13 -25.44
N LEU A 124 -7.40 3.14 -24.55
CA LEU A 124 -7.68 3.28 -23.12
C LEU A 124 -6.47 2.91 -22.26
N ARG A 125 -6.19 3.72 -21.24
CA ARG A 125 -5.15 3.48 -20.23
C ARG A 125 -5.65 3.77 -18.82
N VAL A 126 -4.96 3.19 -17.85
CA VAL A 126 -5.09 3.53 -16.42
C VAL A 126 -3.73 4.03 -15.93
N ILE A 127 -3.68 5.21 -15.31
CA ILE A 127 -2.41 5.87 -14.93
C ILE A 127 -2.57 6.47 -13.53
N ASP A 128 -2.64 5.61 -12.52
CA ASP A 128 -2.71 5.99 -11.11
C ASP A 128 -2.14 4.87 -10.22
N ALA A 129 -2.44 4.88 -8.93
CA ALA A 129 -1.95 3.87 -7.99
C ALA A 129 -2.54 2.46 -8.21
N SER A 130 -3.67 2.34 -8.91
CA SER A 130 -4.33 1.06 -9.18
C SER A 130 -3.47 0.11 -10.03
N VAL A 131 -2.54 0.66 -10.83
CA VAL A 131 -1.67 -0.16 -11.69
C VAL A 131 -0.50 -0.78 -10.95
N MET A 132 -0.20 -0.33 -9.73
CA MET A 132 0.92 -0.89 -8.95
C MET A 132 0.64 -2.36 -8.60
N PRO A 133 1.49 -3.32 -8.98
CA PRO A 133 1.23 -4.74 -8.69
C PRO A 133 1.26 -5.06 -7.19
N ASN A 134 2.00 -4.27 -6.42
CA ASN A 134 2.10 -4.33 -4.98
C ASN A 134 2.27 -2.91 -4.45
N VAL A 135 1.85 -2.67 -3.20
CA VAL A 135 2.12 -1.38 -2.53
C VAL A 135 3.64 -1.21 -2.35
N VAL A 136 4.10 0.02 -2.55
CA VAL A 136 5.50 0.39 -2.36
C VAL A 136 5.85 0.47 -0.88
N SER A 137 7.12 0.29 -0.55
CA SER A 137 7.61 0.51 0.80
C SER A 137 7.78 2.01 1.06
N GLY A 138 6.71 2.67 1.48
CA GLY A 138 6.66 4.10 1.77
C GLY A 138 5.33 4.73 1.37
N ASN A 139 5.29 6.05 1.37
CA ASN A 139 4.11 6.80 0.96
C ASN A 139 3.92 6.71 -0.56
N THR A 140 2.69 6.47 -1.02
CA THR A 140 2.40 6.21 -2.44
C THR A 140 2.49 7.45 -3.32
N MET A 141 2.42 8.66 -2.75
CA MET A 141 2.39 9.91 -3.50
C MET A 141 3.53 10.04 -4.52
N ALA A 142 4.78 9.83 -4.09
CA ALA A 142 5.94 9.94 -4.97
C ALA A 142 5.87 8.90 -6.11
N SER A 143 5.43 7.68 -5.80
CA SER A 143 5.26 6.63 -6.81
C SER A 143 4.15 6.97 -7.81
N VAL A 144 3.05 7.57 -7.37
CA VAL A 144 1.98 8.04 -8.26
C VAL A 144 2.48 9.14 -9.19
N TYR A 145 3.26 10.12 -8.70
CA TYR A 145 3.86 11.13 -9.58
C TYR A 145 4.76 10.52 -10.65
N MET A 146 5.57 9.52 -10.28
CA MET A 146 6.43 8.83 -11.25
C MET A 146 5.64 8.01 -12.26
N ILE A 147 4.57 7.34 -11.84
CA ILE A 147 3.66 6.63 -12.75
C ILE A 147 3.00 7.62 -13.71
N ALA A 148 2.52 8.75 -13.22
CA ALA A 148 1.90 9.80 -14.04
C ALA A 148 2.89 10.38 -15.06
N ALA A 149 4.10 10.75 -14.61
CA ALA A 149 5.15 11.28 -15.47
C ALA A 149 5.54 10.27 -16.56
N LYS A 150 5.73 8.99 -16.19
CA LYS A 150 6.04 7.95 -17.16
C LYS A 150 4.86 7.63 -18.08
N GLY A 151 3.63 7.63 -17.58
CA GLY A 151 2.43 7.42 -18.39
C GLY A 151 2.24 8.51 -19.44
N ALA A 152 2.46 9.78 -19.07
CA ALA A 152 2.43 10.91 -20.01
C ALA A 152 3.50 10.77 -21.11
N ASP A 153 4.73 10.39 -20.72
CA ASP A 153 5.83 10.08 -21.64
C ASP A 153 5.44 9.00 -22.65
N MET A 154 4.81 7.92 -22.18
CA MET A 154 4.33 6.82 -23.02
C MET A 154 3.22 7.26 -23.99
N ILE A 155 2.32 8.15 -23.57
CA ILE A 155 1.26 8.69 -24.43
C ILE A 155 1.88 9.57 -25.53
N LEU A 156 2.81 10.45 -25.18
CA LEU A 156 3.50 11.32 -26.15
C LEU A 156 4.28 10.50 -27.18
N GLU A 157 5.04 9.49 -26.73
CA GLU A 157 5.78 8.57 -27.59
C GLU A 157 4.86 7.88 -28.61
N ASP A 158 3.73 7.33 -28.14
CA ASP A 158 2.79 6.59 -29.01
C ASP A 158 2.06 7.52 -30.01
N ASN A 159 2.09 8.84 -29.80
CA ASN A 159 1.57 9.86 -30.72
C ASN A 159 2.66 10.55 -31.55
N GLY A 160 3.89 10.01 -31.57
CA GLY A 160 4.98 10.52 -32.40
C GLY A 160 5.68 11.77 -31.85
N TYR A 161 5.43 12.17 -30.60
CA TYR A 161 6.12 13.29 -29.97
C TYR A 161 7.45 12.86 -29.34
N CYS A 162 8.46 13.74 -29.43
CA CYS A 162 9.76 13.52 -28.78
C CYS A 162 9.63 13.73 -27.26
N THR A 163 10.11 12.76 -26.47
CA THR A 163 9.99 12.79 -25.02
C THR A 163 11.24 13.27 -24.28
N ARG A 164 11.07 14.02 -23.20
CA ARG A 164 12.18 14.56 -22.37
C ARG A 164 12.92 13.48 -21.58
N LEU A 165 12.24 12.43 -21.12
CA LEU A 165 12.88 11.34 -20.34
C LEU A 165 13.88 10.51 -21.16
N ARG A 166 13.80 10.56 -22.49
CA ARG A 166 14.77 9.91 -23.38
C ARG A 166 16.08 10.69 -23.53
N LYS A 167 16.09 12.00 -23.26
CA LYS A 167 17.26 12.86 -23.52
C LYS A 167 18.27 12.91 -22.36
N GLY A 168 18.07 12.17 -21.27
CA GLY A 168 19.01 12.20 -20.13
C GLY A 168 19.09 13.55 -19.40
N TYR A 169 18.22 14.51 -19.73
CA TYR A 169 18.12 15.78 -19.02
C TYR A 169 17.27 15.55 -17.78
N GLY A 170 17.93 15.70 -16.62
CA GLY A 170 17.27 15.72 -15.32
C GLY A 170 16.19 16.79 -15.24
N TYR A 171 15.31 16.64 -14.26
CA TYR A 171 14.09 17.42 -14.02
C TYR A 171 14.29 18.94 -13.76
N MET A 172 15.44 19.53 -14.07
CA MET A 172 15.86 20.87 -13.60
C MET A 172 15.77 22.00 -14.64
N ASP A 173 15.60 21.74 -15.94
CA ASP A 173 15.70 22.81 -16.96
C ASP A 173 14.36 23.37 -17.45
N ALA A 174 13.34 23.46 -16.59
CA ALA A 174 12.03 24.03 -16.95
C ALA A 174 11.62 25.27 -16.12
N LEU A 175 12.58 25.92 -15.44
CA LEU A 175 12.39 27.20 -14.76
C LEU A 175 13.40 28.27 -15.19
N GLN A 176 13.75 28.31 -16.48
CA GLN A 176 14.37 29.47 -17.13
C GLN A 176 13.66 29.78 -18.44
#